data_AF-A0A9J6PPY8-F1
#
_entry.id   AF-A0A9J6PPY8-F1
#
_cell.length_a   1.000
_cell.length_b   1.000
_cell.length_c   1.000
_cell.angle_alpha   90.00
_cell.angle_beta   90.00
_cell.angle_gamma   90.00
#
_symmetry.space_group_name_H-M   'P 1'
#
loop_
_entity.id
_entity.type
_entity.pdbx_description
1 polymer ?
#
loop_
_entity_poly.entity_id
_entity_poly.type
_entity_poly.pdbx_seq_one_letter_code
_entity_poly.pdbx_strand_id
1 'polypeptide(L)'
;MKKKSLLFSALALSIGLNLTVAPQAMAALPAQIQGQSLPSLAPMLEKVLPAVVSVHVEGTQVQTQDIPEPLKRFFGQEGGGESQPQPFEGLGSGVIINAEKGYVLTNNHVVNGADKISVQLSDGNEYDAKLIGHDEQTDIALIQISGAKNLTQVKIADSDQLKVGDFAVAIGNPFGLGQTATSGIISALGRSGLNLEGLENFIQTDAAINRGNSGGALVNLNGELIGINTAILASSGGNIGIGFAIPANMAMNLAQQLIEFGEVKRGQLGIKGTEMTAEMAKAFNVDAQRGAFVSEVLPKSAAATAGIKAGDIIVSIDDKPITSFAELRVKIGTTAPGKEVKIGLLRDGKPVAVTVKLENSAQSTASAAQLSPALQGATLSDGQLKDGTKGVKVDAVAKSTPAEQIGLHKDDVIIGINRNPIHNLAELRKALEAKPPLVALNVVRAGESIYLLLR
;
A
#
# COMPACT_ATOMS: atom_id res chain seq x y z
N MET A 1 -12.05 -91.56 9.52
CA MET A 1 -12.76 -90.43 10.18
C MET A 1 -11.87 -89.31 10.73
N LYS A 2 -10.52 -89.46 10.84
CA LYS A 2 -9.66 -88.41 11.45
C LYS A 2 -9.16 -87.29 10.51
N LYS A 3 -9.16 -87.46 9.17
CA LYS A 3 -8.67 -86.44 8.22
C LYS A 3 -9.68 -85.32 7.88
N LYS A 4 -11.00 -85.56 8.01
CA LYS A 4 -12.02 -84.55 7.73
C LYS A 4 -12.14 -83.49 8.84
N SER A 5 -11.82 -83.84 10.09
CA SER A 5 -11.87 -82.89 11.22
C SER A 5 -10.80 -81.80 11.12
N LEU A 6 -9.57 -82.15 10.72
CA LEU A 6 -8.46 -81.18 10.54
C LEU A 6 -8.70 -80.16 9.43
N LEU A 7 -9.39 -80.52 8.35
CA LEU A 7 -9.72 -79.62 7.25
C LEU A 7 -10.78 -78.56 7.63
N PHE A 8 -11.76 -78.93 8.46
CA PHE A 8 -12.74 -77.97 8.97
C PHE A 8 -12.13 -77.03 10.02
N SER A 9 -11.20 -77.53 10.85
CA SER A 9 -10.47 -76.68 11.81
C SER A 9 -9.54 -75.68 11.12
N ALA A 10 -8.86 -76.08 10.04
CA ALA A 10 -7.98 -75.19 9.29
C ALA A 10 -8.77 -74.10 8.52
N LEU A 11 -9.96 -74.43 8.00
CA LEU A 11 -10.83 -73.47 7.32
C LEU A 11 -11.50 -72.49 8.30
N ALA A 12 -11.86 -72.94 9.50
CA ALA A 12 -12.37 -72.06 10.55
C ALA A 12 -11.30 -71.08 11.06
N LEU A 13 -10.03 -71.51 11.11
CA LEU A 13 -8.92 -70.65 11.53
C LEU A 13 -8.55 -69.61 10.46
N SER A 14 -8.65 -69.95 9.17
CA SER A 14 -8.34 -69.02 8.07
C SER A 14 -9.43 -67.98 7.81
N ILE A 15 -10.70 -68.27 8.14
CA ILE A 15 -11.79 -67.29 8.09
C ILE A 15 -11.73 -66.33 9.31
N GLY A 16 -11.25 -66.79 10.47
CA GLY A 16 -11.09 -65.96 11.66
C GLY A 16 -9.98 -64.89 11.57
N LEU A 17 -8.97 -65.10 10.71
CA LEU A 17 -7.81 -64.21 10.57
C LEU A 17 -8.00 -63.05 9.55
N ASN A 18 -9.08 -63.06 8.75
CA ASN A 18 -9.33 -62.02 7.75
C ASN A 18 -10.41 -60.99 8.14
N LEU A 19 -10.99 -61.10 9.35
CA LEU A 19 -12.06 -60.20 9.80
C LEU A 19 -11.63 -59.13 10.81
N THR A 20 -10.34 -59.06 11.15
CA THR A 20 -9.79 -57.96 11.95
C THR A 20 -9.08 -56.97 11.05
N VAL A 21 -9.82 -56.32 10.14
CA VAL A 21 -9.44 -54.97 9.74
C VAL A 21 -9.69 -54.14 10.99
N ALA A 22 -8.63 -53.86 11.76
CA ALA A 22 -8.72 -52.88 12.82
C ALA A 22 -9.34 -51.62 12.20
N PRO A 23 -10.44 -51.07 12.76
CA PRO A 23 -10.98 -49.84 12.24
C PRO A 23 -9.81 -48.85 12.22
N GLN A 24 -9.50 -48.32 11.04
CA GLN A 24 -8.57 -47.20 10.98
C GLN A 24 -9.23 -46.11 11.82
N ALA A 25 -8.67 -45.88 13.01
CA ALA A 25 -9.09 -44.80 13.87
C ALA A 25 -8.76 -43.51 13.13
N MET A 26 -9.70 -43.03 12.34
CA MET A 26 -9.66 -41.68 11.82
C MET A 26 -9.84 -40.78 13.03
N ALA A 27 -8.76 -40.10 13.42
CA ALA A 27 -8.80 -39.02 14.39
C ALA A 27 -9.54 -37.81 13.76
N ALA A 28 -10.82 -37.99 13.48
CA ALA A 28 -11.71 -36.92 13.08
C ALA A 28 -12.22 -36.24 14.34
N LEU A 29 -12.04 -34.92 14.43
CA LEU A 29 -12.67 -34.12 15.48
C LEU A 29 -14.19 -34.31 15.42
N PRO A 30 -14.90 -34.37 16.56
CA PRO A 30 -16.35 -34.54 16.57
C PRO A 30 -17.01 -33.34 15.89
N ALA A 31 -17.72 -33.57 14.78
CA ALA A 31 -18.44 -32.52 14.04
C ALA A 31 -19.67 -31.99 14.80
N GLN A 32 -20.11 -32.72 15.82
CA GLN A 32 -21.24 -32.37 16.67
C GLN A 32 -20.92 -32.65 18.13
N ILE A 33 -21.35 -31.74 19.01
CA ILE A 33 -21.40 -31.97 20.46
C ILE A 33 -22.87 -31.89 20.87
N GLN A 34 -23.40 -32.96 21.46
CA GLN A 34 -24.81 -33.04 21.89
C GLN A 34 -25.85 -32.75 20.78
N GLY A 35 -25.57 -33.17 19.54
CA GLY A 35 -26.49 -32.99 18.40
C GLY A 35 -26.49 -31.58 17.79
N GLN A 36 -25.67 -30.65 18.30
CA GLN A 36 -25.43 -29.35 17.67
C GLN A 36 -24.12 -29.37 16.89
N SER A 37 -24.16 -28.88 15.64
CA SER A 37 -22.95 -28.65 14.84
C SER A 37 -22.08 -27.60 15.52
N LEU A 38 -20.78 -27.85 15.61
CA LEU A 38 -19.86 -26.84 16.13
C LEU A 38 -19.79 -25.63 15.19
N PRO A 39 -19.76 -24.40 15.72
CA PRO A 39 -19.50 -23.22 14.91
C PRO A 39 -18.16 -23.35 14.19
N SER A 40 -18.13 -23.01 12.90
CA SER A 40 -16.92 -23.07 12.08
C SER A 40 -16.86 -21.89 11.12
N LEU A 41 -15.66 -21.38 10.89
CA LEU A 41 -15.38 -20.37 9.85
C LEU A 41 -15.28 -20.99 8.45
N ALA A 42 -15.17 -22.32 8.34
CA ALA A 42 -14.97 -23.03 7.08
C ALA A 42 -16.01 -22.67 6.00
N PRO A 43 -17.34 -22.61 6.29
CA PRO A 43 -18.33 -22.26 5.27
C PRO A 43 -18.19 -20.83 4.71
N MET A 44 -17.62 -19.91 5.49
CA MET A 44 -17.28 -18.56 5.02
C MET A 44 -15.98 -18.61 4.21
N LEU A 45 -14.94 -19.28 4.73
CA LEU A 45 -13.64 -19.39 4.08
C LEU A 45 -13.71 -20.09 2.72
N GLU A 46 -14.53 -21.11 2.55
CA GLU A 46 -14.78 -21.77 1.26
C GLU A 46 -15.18 -20.79 0.15
N LYS A 47 -15.86 -19.69 0.51
CA LYS A 47 -16.31 -18.66 -0.45
C LYS A 47 -15.26 -17.57 -0.67
N VAL A 48 -14.40 -17.32 0.31
CA VAL A 48 -13.45 -16.20 0.33
C VAL A 48 -12.06 -16.61 -0.16
N LEU A 49 -11.60 -17.81 0.19
CA LEU A 49 -10.28 -18.32 -0.18
C LEU A 49 -10.00 -18.20 -1.69
N PRO A 50 -10.94 -18.51 -2.60
CA PRO A 50 -10.69 -18.34 -4.05
C PRO A 50 -10.45 -16.89 -4.51
N ALA A 51 -10.78 -15.88 -3.69
CA ALA A 51 -10.53 -14.48 -3.98
C ALA A 51 -9.17 -13.97 -3.47
N VAL A 52 -8.45 -14.76 -2.69
CA VAL A 52 -7.09 -14.45 -2.25
C VAL A 52 -6.11 -15.20 -3.13
N VAL A 53 -4.97 -14.62 -3.46
CA VAL A 53 -4.00 -15.21 -4.39
C VAL A 53 -2.60 -15.08 -3.83
N SER A 54 -1.67 -15.91 -4.32
CA SER A 54 -0.25 -15.75 -4.04
C SER A 54 0.37 -14.88 -5.13
N VAL A 55 1.22 -13.94 -4.75
CA VAL A 55 1.93 -13.04 -5.67
C VAL A 55 3.41 -13.38 -5.59
N HIS A 56 3.98 -13.86 -6.69
CA HIS A 56 5.41 -14.12 -6.83
C HIS A 56 6.02 -13.04 -7.70
N VAL A 57 7.20 -12.59 -7.33
CA VAL A 57 7.95 -11.59 -8.08
C VAL A 57 9.38 -12.04 -8.29
N GLU A 58 9.90 -11.74 -9.47
CA GLU A 58 11.30 -11.88 -9.82
C GLU A 58 11.79 -10.49 -10.26
N GLY A 59 12.97 -10.09 -9.82
CA GLY A 59 13.56 -8.81 -10.22
C GLY A 59 15.06 -8.78 -10.03
N THR A 60 15.67 -7.65 -10.39
CA THR A 60 17.11 -7.45 -10.27
C THR A 60 17.40 -6.23 -9.41
N GLN A 61 18.13 -6.42 -8.30
CA GLN A 61 18.49 -5.33 -7.39
C GLN A 61 20.01 -5.15 -7.34
N VAL A 62 20.46 -3.90 -7.44
CA VAL A 62 21.86 -3.53 -7.23
C VAL A 62 22.10 -3.40 -5.73
N GLN A 63 22.80 -4.36 -5.13
CA GLN A 63 23.24 -4.22 -3.74
C GLN A 63 24.51 -3.36 -3.70
N THR A 64 24.37 -2.12 -3.24
CA THR A 64 25.53 -1.31 -2.87
C THR A 64 26.05 -1.85 -1.55
N GLN A 65 27.20 -2.51 -1.58
CA GLN A 65 27.84 -2.97 -0.35
C GLN A 65 28.43 -1.75 0.35
N ASP A 66 27.77 -1.26 1.41
CA ASP A 66 28.29 -0.16 2.21
C ASP A 66 29.55 -0.62 2.95
N ILE A 67 30.71 -0.32 2.38
CA ILE A 67 32.00 -0.55 3.03
C ILE A 67 32.05 0.34 4.28
N PRO A 68 32.28 -0.22 5.48
CA PRO A 68 32.45 0.60 6.69
C PRO A 68 33.53 1.67 6.49
N GLU A 69 33.26 2.91 6.92
CA GLU A 69 34.19 4.05 6.77
C GLU A 69 35.66 3.77 7.16
N PRO A 70 35.97 2.97 8.20
CA PRO A 70 37.35 2.61 8.51
C PRO A 70 38.06 1.87 7.38
N LEU A 71 37.35 1.01 6.63
CA LEU A 71 37.90 0.26 5.50
C LEU A 71 38.06 1.13 4.25
N LYS A 72 37.22 2.15 4.04
CA LYS A 72 37.34 3.05 2.87
C LYS A 72 38.70 3.76 2.79
N ARG A 73 39.34 4.01 3.95
CA ARG A 73 40.67 4.62 4.03
C ARG A 73 41.82 3.67 3.68
N PHE A 74 41.62 2.35 3.77
CA PHE A 74 42.65 1.35 3.50
C PHE A 74 42.65 0.86 2.05
N PHE A 75 41.50 0.85 1.37
CA PHE A 75 41.37 0.28 0.02
C PHE A 75 41.37 1.33 -1.12
N GLY A 76 41.42 2.62 -0.79
CA GLY A 76 41.32 3.69 -1.78
C GLY A 76 39.92 3.77 -2.41
N GLN A 77 39.62 4.90 -3.05
CA GLN A 77 38.32 5.15 -3.72
C GLN A 77 38.09 4.23 -4.94
N GLU A 78 39.11 3.48 -5.36
CA GLU A 78 39.05 2.46 -6.44
C GLU A 78 38.78 1.03 -5.92
N GLY A 79 38.68 0.82 -4.61
CA GLY A 79 38.35 -0.47 -3.99
C GLY A 79 36.85 -0.75 -3.82
N GLY A 80 35.97 0.06 -4.44
CA GLY A 80 34.53 -0.18 -4.44
C GLY A 80 34.22 -1.33 -5.39
N GLY A 81 33.94 -2.51 -4.86
CA GLY A 81 33.51 -3.65 -5.67
C GLY A 81 32.39 -3.24 -6.62
N GLU A 82 32.49 -3.67 -7.89
CA GLU A 82 31.44 -3.48 -8.88
C GLU A 82 30.09 -3.86 -8.26
N SER A 83 29.17 -2.90 -8.19
CA SER A 83 27.82 -3.16 -7.71
C SER A 83 27.13 -4.04 -8.76
N GLN A 84 27.25 -5.36 -8.61
CA GLN A 84 26.67 -6.29 -9.55
C GLN A 84 25.16 -6.39 -9.30
N PRO A 85 24.33 -6.26 -10.35
CA PRO A 85 22.90 -6.55 -10.25
C PRO A 85 22.73 -8.00 -9.78
N GLN A 86 22.09 -8.19 -8.62
CA GLN A 86 21.76 -9.52 -8.10
C GLN A 86 20.27 -9.79 -8.35
N PRO A 87 19.91 -10.99 -8.86
CA PRO A 87 18.52 -11.38 -8.93
C PRO A 87 17.95 -11.50 -7.51
N PHE A 88 16.68 -11.14 -7.34
CA PHE A 88 15.91 -11.40 -6.13
C PHE A 88 14.58 -12.04 -6.50
N GLU A 89 14.06 -12.81 -5.55
CA GLU A 89 12.71 -13.36 -5.60
C GLU A 89 11.94 -12.84 -4.38
N GLY A 90 10.67 -12.53 -4.59
CA GLY A 90 9.76 -12.07 -3.56
C GLY A 90 8.46 -12.86 -3.58
N LEU A 91 7.86 -13.01 -2.41
CA LEU A 91 6.58 -13.67 -2.23
C LEU A 91 5.69 -12.83 -1.32
N GLY A 92 4.46 -12.63 -1.77
CA GLY A 92 3.38 -12.07 -0.98
C GLY A 92 2.03 -12.68 -1.34
N SER A 93 0.99 -11.97 -0.96
CA SER A 93 -0.39 -12.30 -1.24
C SER A 93 -1.06 -11.16 -2.00
N GLY A 94 -2.22 -11.44 -2.58
CA GLY A 94 -3.08 -10.45 -3.20
C GLY A 94 -4.56 -10.78 -3.01
N VAL A 95 -5.42 -9.80 -3.26
CA VAL A 95 -6.88 -9.95 -3.15
C VAL A 95 -7.52 -9.52 -4.46
N ILE A 96 -8.27 -10.43 -5.10
CA ILE A 96 -9.02 -10.15 -6.32
C ILE A 96 -10.21 -9.24 -5.97
N ILE A 97 -10.17 -8.01 -6.48
CA ILE A 97 -11.22 -6.99 -6.27
C ILE A 97 -12.15 -6.85 -7.48
N ASN A 98 -11.73 -7.32 -8.66
CA ASN A 98 -12.57 -7.36 -9.86
C ASN A 98 -12.26 -8.63 -10.66
N ALA A 99 -13.21 -9.56 -10.68
CA ALA A 99 -13.07 -10.85 -11.34
C ALA A 99 -13.06 -10.73 -12.88
N GLU A 100 -13.85 -9.82 -13.44
CA GLU A 100 -13.98 -9.65 -14.90
C GLU A 100 -12.72 -9.04 -15.52
N LYS A 101 -12.10 -8.08 -14.81
CA LYS A 101 -10.89 -7.39 -15.25
C LYS A 101 -9.61 -8.07 -14.74
N GLY A 102 -9.71 -8.98 -13.78
CA GLY A 102 -8.57 -9.62 -13.15
C GLY A 102 -7.76 -8.69 -12.26
N TYR A 103 -8.39 -7.69 -11.64
CA TYR A 103 -7.69 -6.74 -10.77
C TYR A 103 -7.45 -7.32 -9.38
N VAL A 104 -6.20 -7.21 -8.93
CA VAL A 104 -5.72 -7.73 -7.66
C VAL A 104 -5.01 -6.62 -6.89
N LEU A 105 -5.50 -6.36 -5.67
CA LEU A 105 -4.79 -5.52 -4.70
C LEU A 105 -3.69 -6.32 -4.03
N THR A 106 -2.54 -5.69 -3.82
CA THR A 106 -1.43 -6.21 -3.01
C THR A 106 -0.69 -5.03 -2.37
N ASN A 107 0.40 -5.30 -1.65
CA ASN A 107 1.25 -4.25 -1.14
C ASN A 107 2.28 -3.78 -2.17
N ASN A 108 2.65 -2.50 -2.09
CA ASN A 108 3.71 -1.95 -2.91
C ASN A 108 5.03 -2.68 -2.69
N HIS A 109 5.42 -2.90 -1.43
CA HIS A 109 6.69 -3.55 -1.11
C HIS A 109 6.79 -5.00 -1.61
N VAL A 110 5.67 -5.65 -1.96
CA VAL A 110 5.66 -6.99 -2.56
C VAL A 110 6.06 -6.93 -4.04
N VAL A 111 5.66 -5.89 -4.76
CA VAL A 111 5.84 -5.78 -6.23
C VAL A 111 6.89 -4.75 -6.65
N ASN A 112 7.45 -3.99 -5.71
CA ASN A 112 8.43 -2.96 -5.99
C ASN A 112 9.72 -3.56 -6.57
N GLY A 113 10.22 -2.99 -7.67
CA GLY A 113 11.43 -3.45 -8.34
C GLY A 113 11.30 -4.80 -9.06
N ALA A 114 10.09 -5.34 -9.17
CA ALA A 114 9.84 -6.59 -9.89
C ALA A 114 9.95 -6.38 -11.42
N ASP A 115 10.75 -7.22 -12.06
CA ASP A 115 10.82 -7.32 -13.53
C ASP A 115 9.68 -8.20 -14.07
N LYS A 116 9.27 -9.21 -13.28
CA LYS A 116 8.19 -10.14 -13.59
C LYS A 116 7.31 -10.37 -12.36
N ILE A 117 6.00 -10.44 -12.58
CA ILE A 117 5.00 -10.72 -11.55
C ILE A 117 4.15 -11.90 -12.03
N SER A 118 4.04 -12.95 -11.22
CA SER A 118 3.10 -14.04 -11.44
C SER A 118 2.15 -14.20 -10.26
N VAL A 119 0.95 -14.68 -10.57
CA VAL A 119 -0.14 -14.85 -9.60
C VAL A 119 -0.60 -16.29 -9.63
N GLN A 120 -0.57 -16.94 -8.47
CA GLN A 120 -1.09 -18.29 -8.30
C GLN A 120 -2.44 -18.25 -7.56
N LEU A 121 -3.46 -18.84 -8.17
CA LEU A 121 -4.80 -18.95 -7.60
C LEU A 121 -4.90 -20.10 -6.58
N SER A 122 -5.99 -20.16 -5.82
CA SER A 122 -6.23 -21.21 -4.81
C SER A 122 -6.34 -22.63 -5.39
N ASP A 123 -6.64 -22.76 -6.69
CA ASP A 123 -6.70 -24.04 -7.41
C ASP A 123 -5.33 -24.50 -7.94
N GLY A 124 -4.28 -23.71 -7.70
CA GLY A 124 -2.90 -23.96 -8.13
C GLY A 124 -2.55 -23.44 -9.52
N ASN A 125 -3.51 -22.93 -10.30
CA ASN A 125 -3.23 -22.34 -11.61
C ASN A 125 -2.44 -21.04 -11.45
N GLU A 126 -1.44 -20.86 -12.32
CA GLU A 126 -0.56 -19.70 -12.31
C GLU A 126 -0.73 -18.88 -13.59
N TYR A 127 -0.67 -17.56 -13.43
CA TYR A 127 -0.88 -16.59 -14.50
C TYR A 127 0.12 -15.44 -14.39
N ASP A 128 0.58 -14.92 -15.52
CA ASP A 128 1.33 -13.67 -15.54
C ASP A 128 0.44 -12.49 -15.13
N ALA A 129 1.02 -11.53 -14.41
CA ALA A 129 0.35 -10.30 -14.04
C ALA A 129 1.16 -9.07 -14.44
N LYS A 130 0.45 -7.96 -14.67
CA LYS A 130 1.05 -6.66 -14.98
C LYS A 130 0.78 -5.68 -13.87
N LEU A 131 1.78 -4.87 -13.53
CA LEU A 131 1.59 -3.73 -12.64
C LEU A 131 0.75 -2.67 -13.37
N ILE A 132 -0.37 -2.28 -12.77
CA ILE A 132 -1.21 -1.17 -13.23
C ILE A 132 -0.72 0.14 -12.63
N GLY A 133 -0.35 0.10 -11.35
CA GLY A 133 0.30 1.20 -10.64
C GLY A 133 0.45 0.89 -9.16
N HIS A 134 1.16 1.76 -8.45
CA HIS A 134 1.46 1.60 -7.03
C HIS A 134 1.56 2.95 -6.33
N ASP A 135 1.52 2.91 -5.00
CA ASP A 135 1.63 4.06 -4.12
C ASP A 135 2.52 3.70 -2.92
N GLU A 136 3.76 4.19 -2.98
CA GLU A 136 4.76 3.94 -1.93
C GLU A 136 4.36 4.52 -0.58
N GLN A 137 3.63 5.65 -0.54
CA GLN A 137 3.31 6.28 0.75
C GLN A 137 2.27 5.51 1.54
N THR A 138 1.41 4.72 0.90
CA THR A 138 0.36 3.92 1.57
C THR A 138 0.63 2.43 1.48
N ASP A 139 1.71 2.02 0.83
CA ASP A 139 2.05 0.64 0.55
C ASP A 139 0.96 -0.15 -0.20
N ILE A 140 0.26 0.49 -1.14
CA ILE A 140 -0.76 -0.17 -1.98
C ILE A 140 -0.23 -0.31 -3.40
N ALA A 141 -0.44 -1.48 -4.01
CA ALA A 141 -0.27 -1.69 -5.43
C ALA A 141 -1.46 -2.41 -6.05
N LEU A 142 -1.65 -2.14 -7.34
CA LEU A 142 -2.68 -2.77 -8.15
C LEU A 142 -2.01 -3.50 -9.32
N ILE A 143 -2.27 -4.80 -9.41
CA ILE A 143 -1.83 -5.63 -10.53
C ILE A 143 -3.04 -6.19 -11.28
N GLN A 144 -2.82 -6.63 -12.51
CA GLN A 144 -3.84 -7.24 -13.35
C GLN A 144 -3.38 -8.60 -13.86
N ILE A 145 -4.16 -9.65 -13.57
CA ILE A 145 -3.95 -11.01 -14.06
C ILE A 145 -4.24 -11.07 -15.57
N SER A 146 -3.35 -11.71 -16.32
CA SER A 146 -3.51 -11.92 -17.76
C SER A 146 -4.09 -13.30 -18.07
N GLY A 147 -5.20 -13.35 -18.81
CA GLY A 147 -5.71 -14.59 -19.40
C GLY A 147 -6.49 -15.55 -18.47
N ALA A 148 -6.61 -15.22 -17.18
CA ALA A 148 -7.44 -15.99 -16.26
C ALA A 148 -8.95 -15.82 -16.54
N LYS A 149 -9.72 -16.88 -16.28
CA LYS A 149 -11.19 -16.90 -16.42
C LYS A 149 -11.80 -17.45 -15.14
N ASN A 150 -13.08 -17.15 -14.90
CA ASN A 150 -13.84 -17.63 -13.75
C ASN A 150 -13.20 -17.26 -12.40
N LEU A 151 -12.57 -16.09 -12.33
CA LEU A 151 -12.04 -15.56 -11.09
C LEU A 151 -13.17 -15.33 -10.08
N THR A 152 -12.86 -15.53 -8.80
CA THR A 152 -13.73 -15.13 -7.70
C THR A 152 -13.20 -13.83 -7.12
N GLN A 153 -14.07 -12.85 -6.90
CA GLN A 153 -13.69 -11.59 -6.25
C GLN A 153 -14.27 -11.50 -4.84
N VAL A 154 -13.57 -10.78 -3.97
CA VAL A 154 -14.02 -10.53 -2.60
C VAL A 154 -15.15 -9.48 -2.60
N LYS A 155 -16.03 -9.55 -1.60
CA LYS A 155 -16.94 -8.45 -1.27
C LYS A 155 -16.22 -7.43 -0.40
N ILE A 156 -16.52 -6.15 -0.54
CA ILE A 156 -15.90 -5.08 0.24
C ILE A 156 -16.87 -4.60 1.31
N ALA A 157 -16.42 -4.47 2.56
CA ALA A 157 -17.17 -3.83 3.65
C ALA A 157 -16.73 -2.37 3.85
N ASP A 158 -17.61 -1.56 4.46
CA ASP A 158 -17.27 -0.20 4.87
C ASP A 158 -16.35 -0.24 6.10
N SER A 159 -15.05 -0.02 5.89
CA SER A 159 -14.07 -0.08 6.97
C SER A 159 -14.22 1.06 8.00
N ASP A 160 -14.97 2.12 7.69
CA ASP A 160 -15.25 3.18 8.67
C ASP A 160 -16.31 2.77 9.72
N GLN A 161 -16.99 1.62 9.53
CA GLN A 161 -17.95 1.07 10.50
C GLN A 161 -17.31 0.11 11.50
N LEU A 162 -16.03 -0.21 11.33
CA LEU A 162 -15.31 -1.13 12.21
C LEU A 162 -15.27 -0.63 13.64
N LYS A 163 -15.30 -1.56 14.58
CA LYS A 163 -15.13 -1.31 16.00
C LYS A 163 -14.04 -2.19 16.57
N VAL A 164 -13.33 -1.66 17.56
CA VAL A 164 -12.43 -2.46 18.38
C VAL A 164 -13.25 -3.56 19.07
N GLY A 165 -12.79 -4.81 18.94
CA GLY A 165 -13.49 -6.01 19.41
C GLY A 165 -14.25 -6.78 18.34
N ASP A 166 -14.44 -6.22 17.13
CA ASP A 166 -14.99 -6.98 16.00
C ASP A 166 -14.06 -8.14 15.63
N PHE A 167 -14.62 -9.31 15.31
CA PHE A 167 -13.83 -10.45 14.86
C PHE A 167 -13.24 -10.21 13.47
N ALA A 168 -12.00 -10.66 13.28
CA ALA A 168 -11.27 -10.55 12.03
C ALA A 168 -10.59 -11.87 11.67
N VAL A 169 -10.49 -12.13 10.37
CA VAL A 169 -9.80 -13.29 9.82
C VAL A 169 -8.78 -12.79 8.79
N ALA A 170 -7.50 -13.08 9.01
CA ALA A 170 -6.44 -12.77 8.07
C ALA A 170 -6.21 -13.98 7.15
N ILE A 171 -6.08 -13.74 5.86
CA ILE A 171 -5.89 -14.74 4.82
C ILE A 171 -4.72 -14.31 3.94
N GLY A 172 -3.78 -15.22 3.70
CA GLY A 172 -2.62 -15.00 2.82
C GLY A 172 -1.89 -16.31 2.53
N ASN A 173 -0.70 -16.23 1.96
CA ASN A 173 0.18 -17.38 1.73
C ASN A 173 1.52 -17.18 2.46
N PRO A 174 1.56 -17.44 3.78
CA PRO A 174 2.79 -17.25 4.54
C PRO A 174 3.84 -18.29 4.10
N PHE A 175 5.04 -17.80 3.77
CA PHE A 175 6.20 -18.62 3.37
C PHE A 175 5.99 -19.54 2.16
N GLY A 176 4.92 -19.36 1.38
CA GLY A 176 4.67 -20.16 0.17
C GLY A 176 4.12 -21.56 0.48
N LEU A 177 3.68 -21.81 1.71
CA LEU A 177 3.19 -23.10 2.18
C LEU A 177 1.76 -23.41 1.71
N GLY A 178 1.08 -22.42 1.13
CA GLY A 178 -0.32 -22.48 0.71
C GLY A 178 -1.17 -21.45 1.46
N GLN A 179 -2.40 -21.24 0.96
CA GLN A 179 -3.33 -20.31 1.57
C GLN A 179 -3.61 -20.68 3.03
N THR A 180 -3.29 -19.76 3.92
CA THR A 180 -3.45 -19.89 5.36
C THR A 180 -4.44 -18.85 5.86
N ALA A 181 -5.37 -19.28 6.69
CA ALA A 181 -6.29 -18.41 7.41
C ALA A 181 -5.97 -18.42 8.91
N THR A 182 -5.94 -17.24 9.53
CA THR A 182 -5.77 -17.05 10.97
C THR A 182 -6.86 -16.11 11.47
N SER A 183 -7.28 -16.24 12.73
CA SER A 183 -8.38 -15.44 13.29
C SER A 183 -7.96 -14.69 14.53
N GLY A 184 -8.60 -13.56 14.77
CA GLY A 184 -8.42 -12.69 15.92
C GLY A 184 -9.55 -11.65 15.99
N ILE A 185 -9.24 -10.49 16.55
CA ILE A 185 -10.13 -9.34 16.65
C ILE A 185 -9.43 -8.05 16.21
N ILE A 186 -10.22 -7.03 15.92
CA ILE A 186 -9.73 -5.66 15.79
C ILE A 186 -9.27 -5.17 17.15
N SER A 187 -7.96 -5.01 17.33
CA SER A 187 -7.35 -4.56 18.59
C SER A 187 -7.33 -3.04 18.73
N ALA A 188 -7.19 -2.32 17.61
CA ALA A 188 -7.21 -0.86 17.56
C ALA A 188 -7.52 -0.38 16.14
N LEU A 189 -7.97 0.87 16.02
CA LEU A 189 -8.18 1.58 14.76
C LEU A 189 -7.37 2.87 14.76
N GLY A 190 -7.03 3.36 13.58
CA GLY A 190 -6.35 4.63 13.42
C GLY A 190 -4.91 4.65 13.92
N ARG A 191 -4.19 3.52 13.83
CA ARG A 191 -2.79 3.44 14.24
C ARG A 191 -1.89 4.14 13.22
N SER A 192 -1.05 5.03 13.73
CA SER A 192 -0.14 5.87 12.96
C SER A 192 1.11 6.23 13.78
N GLY A 193 2.12 6.80 13.13
CA GLY A 193 3.38 7.19 13.78
C GLY A 193 4.30 6.01 14.07
N LEU A 194 4.10 4.89 13.37
CA LEU A 194 4.93 3.70 13.47
C LEU A 194 6.18 3.82 12.58
N ASN A 195 6.17 4.75 11.62
CA ASN A 195 7.21 4.95 10.61
C ASN A 195 7.49 3.67 9.81
N LEU A 196 6.44 2.87 9.62
CA LEU A 196 6.42 1.75 8.69
C LEU A 196 6.20 2.28 7.28
N GLU A 197 5.29 3.25 7.12
CA GLU A 197 4.91 3.83 5.82
C GLU A 197 4.76 5.36 5.87
N GLY A 198 4.56 6.00 4.71
CA GLY A 198 4.42 7.46 4.61
C GLY A 198 3.10 8.01 5.16
N LEU A 199 1.99 7.33 4.91
CA LEU A 199 0.61 7.68 5.26
C LEU A 199 -0.05 6.51 5.99
N GLU A 200 -0.04 6.58 7.31
CA GLU A 200 -0.46 5.47 8.18
C GLU A 200 -1.80 5.75 8.85
N ASN A 201 -2.77 4.85 8.66
CA ASN A 201 -4.04 4.84 9.39
C ASN A 201 -4.50 3.39 9.56
N PHE A 202 -3.66 2.58 10.20
CA PHE A 202 -3.82 1.14 10.20
C PHE A 202 -4.94 0.65 11.11
N ILE A 203 -5.57 -0.44 10.67
CA ILE A 203 -6.30 -1.37 11.52
C ILE A 203 -5.26 -2.23 12.22
N GLN A 204 -5.31 -2.32 13.55
CA GLN A 204 -4.50 -3.26 14.32
C GLN A 204 -5.32 -4.51 14.63
N THR A 205 -4.71 -5.69 14.49
CA THR A 205 -5.32 -6.98 14.81
C THR A 205 -4.35 -7.90 15.54
N ASP A 206 -4.88 -8.81 16.34
CA ASP A 206 -4.14 -9.91 16.96
C ASP A 206 -4.23 -11.21 16.13
N ALA A 207 -4.98 -11.20 15.02
CA ALA A 207 -4.93 -12.28 14.04
C ALA A 207 -3.48 -12.44 13.55
N ALA A 208 -3.00 -13.68 13.53
CA ALA A 208 -1.60 -13.95 13.21
C ALA A 208 -1.28 -13.61 11.75
N ILE A 209 -0.50 -12.55 11.54
CA ILE A 209 0.07 -12.10 10.27
C ILE A 209 1.56 -12.42 10.28
N ASN A 210 2.09 -13.11 9.26
CA ASN A 210 3.51 -13.42 9.13
C ASN A 210 4.01 -13.05 7.72
N ARG A 211 5.32 -13.15 7.46
CA ARG A 211 5.89 -12.96 6.12
C ARG A 211 5.16 -13.84 5.09
N GLY A 212 4.78 -13.23 3.96
CA GLY A 212 3.97 -13.85 2.91
C GLY A 212 2.46 -13.54 3.01
N ASN A 213 1.96 -13.12 4.18
CA ASN A 213 0.57 -12.60 4.30
C ASN A 213 0.43 -11.15 3.81
N SER A 214 1.54 -10.42 3.63
CA SER A 214 1.53 -9.05 3.09
C SER A 214 0.86 -9.02 1.71
N GLY A 215 -0.08 -8.10 1.54
CA GLY A 215 -0.97 -7.96 0.40
C GLY A 215 -2.22 -8.84 0.48
N GLY A 216 -2.31 -9.71 1.49
CA GLY A 216 -3.44 -10.60 1.73
C GLY A 216 -4.64 -9.91 2.38
N ALA A 217 -5.72 -10.65 2.51
CA ALA A 217 -7.01 -10.13 2.98
C ALA A 217 -7.09 -10.14 4.53
N LEU A 218 -7.67 -9.08 5.08
CA LEU A 218 -8.31 -9.08 6.40
C LEU A 218 -9.82 -8.99 6.18
N VAL A 219 -10.59 -9.99 6.62
CA VAL A 219 -12.05 -10.05 6.43
C VAL A 219 -12.81 -10.14 7.74
N ASN A 220 -14.07 -9.68 7.74
CA ASN A 220 -15.01 -9.91 8.84
C ASN A 220 -15.61 -11.34 8.77
N LEU A 221 -16.49 -11.67 9.72
CA LEU A 221 -17.15 -13.00 9.77
C LEU A 221 -18.13 -13.28 8.60
N ASN A 222 -18.50 -12.25 7.83
CA ASN A 222 -19.28 -12.42 6.60
C ASN A 222 -18.40 -12.72 5.38
N GLY A 223 -17.07 -12.67 5.53
CA GLY A 223 -16.13 -12.83 4.43
C GLY A 223 -15.97 -11.58 3.57
N GLU A 224 -16.29 -10.41 4.12
CA GLU A 224 -16.15 -9.13 3.44
C GLU A 224 -14.80 -8.50 3.83
N LEU A 225 -14.08 -7.97 2.84
CA LEU A 225 -12.79 -7.31 3.00
C LEU A 225 -12.95 -6.05 3.85
N ILE A 226 -12.21 -6.00 4.95
CA ILE A 226 -12.12 -4.86 5.85
C ILE A 226 -10.73 -4.21 5.83
N GLY A 227 -9.70 -4.92 5.37
CA GLY A 227 -8.38 -4.34 5.10
C GLY A 227 -7.43 -5.25 4.33
N ILE A 228 -6.26 -4.70 3.97
CA ILE A 228 -5.14 -5.40 3.34
C ILE A 228 -4.01 -5.56 4.35
N ASN A 229 -3.63 -6.78 4.67
CA ASN A 229 -2.54 -7.06 5.61
C ASN A 229 -1.24 -6.48 5.04
N THR A 230 -0.48 -5.70 5.83
CA THR A 230 0.76 -5.06 5.36
C THR A 230 1.97 -5.44 6.21
N ALA A 231 1.88 -5.23 7.52
CA ALA A 231 3.05 -5.27 8.39
C ALA A 231 2.74 -5.89 9.75
N ILE A 232 3.81 -6.21 10.48
CA ILE A 232 3.77 -6.61 11.89
C ILE A 232 4.77 -5.80 12.68
N LEU A 233 4.48 -5.60 13.97
CA LEU A 233 5.49 -5.15 14.92
C LEU A 233 6.17 -6.38 15.53
N ALA A 234 7.43 -6.65 15.19
CA ALA A 234 8.13 -7.82 15.67
C ALA A 234 9.64 -7.56 15.86
N SER A 235 10.13 -7.70 17.09
CA SER A 235 11.57 -7.58 17.40
C SER A 235 12.40 -8.75 16.86
N SER A 236 11.79 -9.93 16.70
CA SER A 236 12.43 -11.17 16.24
C SER A 236 11.97 -11.62 14.85
N GLY A 237 11.12 -10.84 14.17
CA GLY A 237 10.60 -11.15 12.83
C GLY A 237 9.40 -12.11 12.77
N GLY A 238 8.87 -12.56 13.92
CA GLY A 238 7.63 -13.35 14.01
C GLY A 238 6.49 -12.60 14.68
N ASN A 239 5.24 -12.98 14.40
CA ASN A 239 4.06 -12.36 14.99
C ASN A 239 4.03 -12.51 16.53
N ILE A 240 3.78 -11.41 17.24
CA ILE A 240 3.63 -11.37 18.72
C ILE A 240 2.22 -10.92 19.16
N GLY A 241 1.22 -11.05 18.27
CA GLY A 241 -0.15 -10.57 18.47
C GLY A 241 -0.37 -9.11 18.06
N ILE A 242 0.52 -8.54 17.23
CA ILE A 242 0.40 -7.15 16.74
C ILE A 242 0.63 -7.15 15.22
N GLY A 243 -0.46 -7.24 14.47
CA GLY A 243 -0.50 -7.08 13.02
C GLY A 243 -1.21 -5.80 12.59
N PHE A 244 -0.85 -5.30 11.40
CA PHE A 244 -1.42 -4.10 10.81
C PHE A 244 -2.00 -4.37 9.42
N ALA A 245 -3.14 -3.76 9.15
CA ALA A 245 -3.79 -3.77 7.84
C ALA A 245 -4.21 -2.35 7.40
N ILE A 246 -4.11 -2.10 6.11
CA ILE A 246 -4.60 -0.87 5.46
C ILE A 246 -6.13 -0.99 5.32
N PRO A 247 -6.94 -0.02 5.78
CA PRO A 247 -8.40 -0.09 5.69
C PRO A 247 -8.92 -0.27 4.26
N ALA A 248 -9.96 -1.08 4.08
CA ALA A 248 -10.53 -1.39 2.77
C ALA A 248 -11.01 -0.15 2.00
N ASN A 249 -11.65 0.82 2.66
CA ASN A 249 -12.08 2.06 1.99
C ASN A 249 -10.90 2.83 1.39
N MET A 250 -9.78 2.87 2.11
CA MET A 250 -8.57 3.51 1.63
C MET A 250 -8.00 2.77 0.42
N ALA A 251 -7.84 1.45 0.55
CA ALA A 251 -7.29 0.62 -0.52
C ALA A 251 -8.14 0.70 -1.80
N MET A 252 -9.48 0.70 -1.68
CA MET A 252 -10.38 0.82 -2.84
C MET A 252 -10.35 2.21 -3.48
N ASN A 253 -10.26 3.29 -2.70
CA ASN A 253 -10.12 4.65 -3.23
C ASN A 253 -8.81 4.80 -4.03
N LEU A 254 -7.72 4.22 -3.55
CA LEU A 254 -6.43 4.23 -4.23
C LEU A 254 -6.46 3.33 -5.47
N ALA A 255 -7.04 2.13 -5.38
CA ALA A 255 -7.23 1.24 -6.53
C ALA A 255 -7.97 1.93 -7.67
N GLN A 256 -9.04 2.67 -7.38
CA GLN A 256 -9.80 3.39 -8.39
C GLN A 256 -8.94 4.46 -9.11
N GLN A 257 -8.11 5.19 -8.36
CA GLN A 257 -7.18 6.16 -8.96
C GLN A 257 -6.12 5.48 -9.82
N LEU A 258 -5.57 4.36 -9.37
CA LEU A 258 -4.60 3.57 -10.15
C LEU A 258 -5.23 3.02 -11.44
N ILE A 259 -6.50 2.60 -11.41
CA ILE A 259 -7.24 2.16 -12.60
C ILE A 259 -7.44 3.32 -13.59
N GLU A 260 -7.83 4.49 -13.08
CA GLU A 260 -8.17 5.64 -13.92
C GLU A 260 -6.94 6.38 -14.49
N PHE A 261 -5.89 6.51 -13.69
CA PHE A 261 -4.76 7.39 -13.99
C PHE A 261 -3.41 6.67 -14.05
N GLY A 262 -3.32 5.43 -13.57
CA GLY A 262 -2.05 4.70 -13.39
C GLY A 262 -1.22 5.18 -12.19
N GLU A 263 -1.66 6.23 -11.49
CA GLU A 263 -0.97 6.84 -10.35
C GLU A 263 -1.97 7.38 -9.33
N VAL A 264 -1.55 7.54 -8.08
CA VAL A 264 -2.35 8.18 -7.02
C VAL A 264 -2.15 9.69 -7.07
N LYS A 265 -3.25 10.44 -7.17
CA LYS A 265 -3.25 11.90 -7.13
C LYS A 265 -3.76 12.36 -5.77
N ARG A 266 -2.93 13.12 -5.05
CA ARG A 266 -3.24 13.50 -3.68
C ARG A 266 -3.92 14.86 -3.59
N GLY A 267 -5.06 14.88 -2.92
CA GLY A 267 -5.70 16.10 -2.45
C GLY A 267 -4.89 16.77 -1.34
N GLN A 268 -4.97 18.09 -1.28
CA GLN A 268 -4.35 18.90 -0.23
C GLN A 268 -5.34 19.95 0.27
N LEU A 269 -5.38 20.13 1.60
CA LEU A 269 -6.08 21.24 2.25
C LEU A 269 -5.23 22.52 2.29
N GLY A 270 -3.92 22.38 2.51
CA GLY A 270 -3.00 23.50 2.68
C GLY A 270 -3.00 24.07 4.09
N ILE A 271 -2.86 23.19 5.08
CA ILE A 271 -2.73 23.53 6.49
C ILE A 271 -1.48 22.89 7.09
N LYS A 272 -0.95 23.49 8.16
CA LYS A 272 -0.05 22.82 9.10
C LYS A 272 -0.74 22.69 10.44
N GLY A 273 -0.34 21.69 11.21
CA GLY A 273 -0.97 21.41 12.48
C GLY A 273 -0.29 20.31 13.25
N THR A 274 -0.88 20.00 14.39
CA THR A 274 -0.42 18.98 15.32
C THR A 274 -1.61 18.20 15.88
N GLU A 275 -1.31 17.11 16.57
CA GLU A 275 -2.30 16.39 17.35
C GLU A 275 -2.94 17.29 18.41
N MET A 276 -4.23 17.11 18.66
CA MET A 276 -4.88 17.69 19.82
C MET A 276 -4.40 16.97 21.09
N THR A 277 -4.07 17.74 22.13
CA THR A 277 -3.70 17.21 23.45
C THR A 277 -4.66 17.69 24.53
N ALA A 278 -4.70 16.99 25.66
CA ALA A 278 -5.53 17.39 26.80
C ALA A 278 -5.12 18.76 27.38
N GLU A 279 -3.85 19.13 27.27
CA GLU A 279 -3.33 20.44 27.70
C GLU A 279 -3.84 21.56 26.78
N MET A 280 -3.82 21.32 25.46
CA MET A 280 -4.40 22.24 24.48
C MET A 280 -5.91 22.37 24.69
N ALA A 281 -6.64 21.26 24.90
CA ALA A 281 -8.08 21.31 25.14
C ALA A 281 -8.45 22.22 26.33
N LYS A 282 -7.67 22.15 27.42
CA LYS A 282 -7.82 23.06 28.58
C LYS A 282 -7.48 24.51 28.24
N ALA A 283 -6.38 24.74 27.53
CA ALA A 283 -5.92 26.09 27.17
C ALA A 283 -6.88 26.82 26.23
N PHE A 284 -7.49 26.09 25.29
CA PHE A 284 -8.48 26.61 24.34
C PHE A 284 -9.92 26.56 24.86
N ASN A 285 -10.14 26.07 26.09
CA ASN A 285 -11.46 25.91 26.71
C ASN A 285 -12.45 25.15 25.82
N VAL A 286 -12.02 23.99 25.31
CA VAL A 286 -12.81 23.11 24.45
C VAL A 286 -12.95 21.73 25.06
N ASP A 287 -14.11 21.10 24.87
CA ASP A 287 -14.38 19.75 25.38
C ASP A 287 -13.69 18.64 24.57
N ALA A 288 -13.34 18.92 23.31
CA ALA A 288 -12.71 17.95 22.42
C ALA A 288 -11.25 17.70 22.81
N GLN A 289 -10.96 16.49 23.29
CA GLN A 289 -9.60 16.05 23.65
C GLN A 289 -8.86 15.37 22.50
N ARG A 290 -9.52 15.17 21.35
CA ARG A 290 -8.99 14.50 20.17
C ARG A 290 -9.40 15.26 18.91
N GLY A 291 -8.62 15.11 17.86
CA GLY A 291 -8.79 15.83 16.60
C GLY A 291 -7.48 16.44 16.12
N ALA A 292 -7.59 17.29 15.10
CA ALA A 292 -6.44 17.88 14.41
C ALA A 292 -6.41 19.39 14.65
N PHE A 293 -5.40 19.87 15.38
CA PHE A 293 -5.22 21.29 15.64
C PHE A 293 -4.56 21.99 14.46
N VAL A 294 -5.13 23.09 13.99
CA VAL A 294 -4.60 23.89 12.87
C VAL A 294 -3.67 24.97 13.40
N SER A 295 -2.37 24.82 13.20
CA SER A 295 -1.36 25.82 13.60
C SER A 295 -1.15 26.92 12.56
N GLU A 296 -1.29 26.59 11.28
CA GLU A 296 -1.10 27.51 10.17
C GLU A 296 -2.03 27.14 9.01
N VAL A 297 -2.57 28.14 8.32
CA VAL A 297 -3.28 27.96 7.05
C VAL A 297 -2.45 28.61 5.96
N LEU A 298 -2.07 27.83 4.94
CA LEU A 298 -1.24 28.32 3.86
C LEU A 298 -2.01 29.34 3.02
N PRO A 299 -1.41 30.48 2.63
CA PRO A 299 -2.06 31.45 1.77
C PRO A 299 -2.48 30.84 0.43
N LYS A 300 -3.64 31.26 -0.09
CA LYS A 300 -4.19 30.80 -1.38
C LYS A 300 -4.45 29.29 -1.46
N SER A 301 -4.54 28.60 -0.33
CA SER A 301 -4.90 27.18 -0.30
C SER A 301 -6.40 26.94 -0.34
N ALA A 302 -6.77 25.69 -0.58
CA ALA A 302 -8.14 25.19 -0.40
C ALA A 302 -8.74 25.56 0.97
N ALA A 303 -7.99 25.35 2.05
CA ALA A 303 -8.41 25.66 3.42
C ALA A 303 -8.61 27.18 3.64
N ALA A 304 -7.71 28.01 3.11
CA ALA A 304 -7.85 29.46 3.17
C ALA A 304 -9.11 29.94 2.44
N THR A 305 -9.36 29.40 1.24
CA THR A 305 -10.53 29.71 0.41
C THR A 305 -11.84 29.32 1.11
N ALA A 306 -11.84 28.18 1.81
CA ALA A 306 -12.99 27.70 2.58
C ALA A 306 -13.17 28.39 3.94
N GLY A 307 -12.25 29.30 4.33
CA GLY A 307 -12.34 30.07 5.56
C GLY A 307 -11.93 29.31 6.83
N ILE A 308 -11.12 28.25 6.70
CA ILE A 308 -10.41 27.63 7.84
C ILE A 308 -9.36 28.63 8.35
N LYS A 309 -9.15 28.66 9.66
CA LYS A 309 -8.24 29.60 10.34
C LYS A 309 -7.28 28.84 11.26
N ALA A 310 -6.13 29.44 11.51
CA ALA A 310 -5.26 28.99 12.60
C ALA A 310 -6.02 29.08 13.94
N GLY A 311 -5.83 28.09 14.80
CA GLY A 311 -6.58 27.92 16.04
C GLY A 311 -7.85 27.08 15.91
N ASP A 312 -8.30 26.76 14.69
CA ASP A 312 -9.39 25.80 14.49
C ASP A 312 -8.96 24.38 14.90
N ILE A 313 -9.93 23.59 15.34
CA ILE A 313 -9.74 22.18 15.69
C ILE A 313 -10.65 21.35 14.79
N ILE A 314 -10.08 20.59 13.87
CA ILE A 314 -10.86 19.73 12.99
C ILE A 314 -11.22 18.45 13.77
N VAL A 315 -12.51 18.12 13.77
CA VAL A 315 -13.08 17.00 14.53
C VAL A 315 -13.83 15.99 13.65
N SER A 316 -14.15 16.35 12.41
CA SER A 316 -14.74 15.40 11.45
C SER A 316 -14.44 15.74 9.98
N ILE A 317 -14.52 14.72 9.14
CA ILE A 317 -14.46 14.80 7.68
C ILE A 317 -15.64 13.99 7.12
N ASP A 318 -16.44 14.58 6.24
CA ASP A 318 -17.65 13.98 5.66
C ASP A 318 -18.55 13.35 6.74
N ASP A 319 -18.75 14.11 7.83
CA ASP A 319 -19.52 13.73 9.02
C ASP A 319 -18.96 12.52 9.82
N LYS A 320 -17.81 11.97 9.42
CA LYS A 320 -17.08 10.94 10.17
C LYS A 320 -16.11 11.58 11.16
N PRO A 321 -16.17 11.25 12.46
CA PRO A 321 -15.22 11.76 13.44
C PRO A 321 -13.79 11.44 13.06
N ILE A 322 -12.87 12.35 13.35
CA ILE A 322 -11.44 12.08 13.32
C ILE A 322 -10.87 12.20 14.72
N THR A 323 -9.85 11.41 15.00
CA THR A 323 -9.25 11.32 16.32
C THR A 323 -7.85 11.91 16.39
N SER A 324 -7.21 12.13 15.24
CA SER A 324 -5.84 12.62 15.15
C SER A 324 -5.58 13.48 13.91
N PHE A 325 -4.49 14.26 13.95
CA PHE A 325 -3.94 14.96 12.80
C PHE A 325 -3.39 13.98 11.76
N ALA A 326 -2.78 12.87 12.20
CA ALA A 326 -2.35 11.80 11.31
C ALA A 326 -3.53 11.22 10.50
N GLU A 327 -4.66 10.94 11.16
CA GLU A 327 -5.88 10.45 10.49
C GLU A 327 -6.42 11.47 9.48
N LEU A 328 -6.45 12.77 9.84
CA LEU A 328 -6.79 13.84 8.90
C LEU A 328 -5.87 13.83 7.67
N ARG A 329 -4.55 13.79 7.89
CA ARG A 329 -3.55 13.81 6.82
C ARG A 329 -3.76 12.64 5.85
N VAL A 330 -4.06 11.46 6.37
CA VAL A 330 -4.30 10.27 5.55
C VAL A 330 -5.62 10.34 4.79
N LYS A 331 -6.72 10.71 5.44
CA LYS A 331 -8.04 10.83 4.77
C LYS A 331 -8.00 11.87 3.65
N ILE A 332 -7.33 13.01 3.85
CA ILE A 332 -7.14 14.03 2.82
C ILE A 332 -6.17 13.55 1.74
N GLY A 333 -5.02 13.01 2.12
CA GLY A 333 -3.97 12.60 1.18
C GLY A 333 -4.37 11.43 0.28
N THR A 334 -5.31 10.59 0.71
CA THR A 334 -5.86 9.46 -0.08
C THR A 334 -7.12 9.82 -0.86
N THR A 335 -7.60 11.05 -0.72
CA THR A 335 -8.71 11.59 -1.50
C THR A 335 -8.18 12.31 -2.75
N ALA A 336 -8.79 12.05 -3.90
CA ALA A 336 -8.40 12.67 -5.15
C ALA A 336 -8.59 14.21 -5.13
N PRO A 337 -7.73 14.97 -5.81
CA PRO A 337 -7.89 16.42 -5.94
C PRO A 337 -9.15 16.79 -6.71
N GLY A 338 -9.70 17.96 -6.41
CA GLY A 338 -10.95 18.46 -6.98
C GLY A 338 -12.22 17.95 -6.29
N LYS A 339 -12.12 16.93 -5.42
CA LYS A 339 -13.24 16.46 -4.61
C LYS A 339 -13.59 17.48 -3.53
N GLU A 340 -14.89 17.67 -3.30
CA GLU A 340 -15.38 18.43 -2.16
C GLU A 340 -15.47 17.53 -0.92
N VAL A 341 -14.95 18.01 0.20
CA VAL A 341 -15.01 17.35 1.50
C VAL A 341 -15.61 18.30 2.53
N LYS A 342 -16.51 17.78 3.36
CA LYS A 342 -17.13 18.54 4.45
C LYS A 342 -16.26 18.42 5.70
N ILE A 343 -15.70 19.51 6.17
CA ILE A 343 -14.87 19.57 7.37
C ILE A 343 -15.70 20.11 8.52
N GLY A 344 -15.86 19.31 9.58
CA GLY A 344 -16.38 19.76 10.86
C GLY A 344 -15.24 20.22 11.76
N LEU A 345 -15.34 21.44 12.28
CA LEU A 345 -14.33 22.04 13.13
C LEU A 345 -14.94 22.74 14.35
N LEU A 346 -14.12 22.94 15.38
CA LEU A 346 -14.41 23.82 16.50
C LEU A 346 -13.61 25.10 16.35
N ARG A 347 -14.30 26.24 16.48
CA ARG A 347 -13.72 27.57 16.51
C ARG A 347 -14.23 28.31 17.74
N ASP A 348 -13.32 28.72 18.61
CA ASP A 348 -13.66 29.35 19.90
C ASP A 348 -14.68 28.51 20.71
N GLY A 349 -14.51 27.18 20.68
CA GLY A 349 -15.40 26.22 21.34
C GLY A 349 -16.75 25.97 20.66
N LYS A 350 -17.03 26.63 19.52
CA LYS A 350 -18.29 26.48 18.79
C LYS A 350 -18.12 25.59 17.55
N PRO A 351 -19.07 24.68 17.28
CA PRO A 351 -19.03 23.86 16.08
C PRO A 351 -19.30 24.71 14.83
N VAL A 352 -18.49 24.48 13.79
CA VAL A 352 -18.60 25.08 12.46
C VAL A 352 -18.40 23.96 11.44
N ALA A 353 -19.12 24.00 10.34
CA ALA A 353 -18.90 23.13 9.20
C ALA A 353 -18.51 23.96 7.97
N VAL A 354 -17.48 23.54 7.26
CA VAL A 354 -17.02 24.17 6.02
C VAL A 354 -16.84 23.11 4.93
N THR A 355 -17.26 23.41 3.71
CA THR A 355 -16.99 22.55 2.55
C THR A 355 -15.72 23.03 1.88
N VAL A 356 -14.76 22.13 1.68
CA VAL A 356 -13.47 22.42 1.07
C VAL A 356 -13.32 21.62 -0.20
N LYS A 357 -13.03 22.28 -1.31
CA LYS A 357 -12.63 21.61 -2.55
C LYS A 357 -11.12 21.36 -2.50
N LEU A 358 -10.70 20.10 -2.48
CA LEU A 358 -9.28 19.75 -2.38
C LEU A 358 -8.52 20.23 -3.61
N GLU A 359 -7.35 20.81 -3.38
CA GLU A 359 -6.43 21.16 -4.46
C GLU A 359 -5.50 19.98 -4.74
N ASN A 360 -4.87 19.99 -5.92
CA ASN A 360 -3.76 19.07 -6.15
C ASN A 360 -2.65 19.42 -5.16
N SER A 361 -2.06 18.40 -4.53
CA SER A 361 -0.85 18.58 -3.74
C SER A 361 0.26 19.06 -4.66
N ALA A 362 0.35 20.38 -4.85
CA ALA A 362 1.35 21.04 -5.67
C ALA A 362 2.78 20.82 -5.16
N GLN A 363 2.94 20.12 -4.03
CA GLN A 363 4.15 19.40 -3.68
C GLN A 363 4.25 18.06 -4.42
N SER A 364 4.20 18.13 -5.74
CA SER A 364 5.05 17.28 -6.57
C SER A 364 6.39 18.00 -6.72
N THR A 365 7.01 18.44 -5.62
CA THR A 365 8.46 18.68 -5.65
C THR A 365 9.08 17.31 -5.51
N ALA A 366 9.18 16.57 -6.61
CA ALA A 366 10.13 15.47 -6.62
C ALA A 366 11.49 16.09 -6.33
N SER A 367 12.23 15.56 -5.36
CA SER A 367 13.67 15.82 -5.35
C SER A 367 14.15 15.39 -6.73
N ALA A 368 14.68 16.30 -7.53
CA ALA A 368 15.04 15.99 -8.90
C ALA A 368 16.09 14.86 -8.97
N ALA A 369 16.81 14.62 -7.86
CA ALA A 369 17.66 13.46 -7.64
C ALA A 369 16.94 12.09 -7.75
N GLN A 370 15.65 12.03 -7.42
CA GLN A 370 14.82 10.81 -7.56
C GLN A 370 14.38 10.56 -9.01
N LEU A 371 14.38 11.59 -9.85
CA LEU A 371 14.01 11.48 -11.27
C LEU A 371 15.19 11.06 -12.13
N SER A 372 16.38 11.60 -11.84
CA SER A 372 17.64 11.23 -12.48
C SER A 372 18.81 11.75 -11.65
N PRO A 373 19.91 10.99 -11.50
CA PRO A 373 21.13 11.50 -10.88
C PRO A 373 21.64 12.80 -11.53
N ALA A 374 21.47 12.97 -12.84
CA ALA A 374 21.88 14.17 -13.57
C ALA A 374 21.05 15.43 -13.21
N LEU A 375 19.87 15.25 -12.61
CA LEU A 375 19.04 16.35 -12.12
C LEU A 375 19.21 16.59 -10.61
N GLN A 376 20.11 15.89 -9.94
CA GLN A 376 20.39 16.12 -8.54
C GLN A 376 20.79 17.58 -8.30
N GLY A 377 20.15 18.22 -7.32
CA GLY A 377 20.34 19.63 -6.98
C GLY A 377 19.29 20.57 -7.56
N ALA A 378 18.40 20.11 -8.45
CA ALA A 378 17.25 20.88 -8.90
C ALA A 378 16.02 20.66 -8.01
N THR A 379 15.21 21.72 -7.86
CA THR A 379 13.83 21.64 -7.36
C THR A 379 12.90 21.90 -8.53
N LEU A 380 12.02 20.95 -8.80
CA LEU A 380 11.11 20.97 -9.95
C LEU A 380 9.65 20.97 -9.48
N SER A 381 8.78 21.63 -10.23
CA SER A 381 7.33 21.62 -10.01
C SER A 381 6.58 21.67 -11.34
N ASP A 382 5.29 21.35 -11.31
CA ASP A 382 4.42 21.60 -12.46
C ASP A 382 4.33 23.10 -12.75
N GLY A 383 4.47 23.48 -14.02
CA GLY A 383 4.47 24.88 -14.41
C GLY A 383 3.98 25.11 -15.83
N GLN A 384 4.10 26.35 -16.27
CA GLN A 384 3.73 26.77 -17.61
C GLN A 384 4.53 28.00 -18.04
N LEU A 385 4.72 28.15 -19.35
CA LEU A 385 5.23 29.36 -19.97
C LEU A 385 4.20 30.50 -19.90
N LYS A 386 4.66 31.73 -20.17
CA LYS A 386 3.81 32.93 -20.18
C LYS A 386 2.70 32.87 -21.24
N ASP A 387 2.90 32.10 -22.31
CA ASP A 387 1.92 31.89 -23.38
C ASP A 387 0.90 30.78 -23.07
N GLY A 388 1.01 30.14 -21.90
CA GLY A 388 0.11 29.07 -21.45
C GLY A 388 0.57 27.65 -21.79
N THR A 389 1.71 27.49 -22.48
CA THR A 389 2.28 26.16 -22.75
C THR A 389 2.68 25.48 -21.45
N LYS A 390 2.09 24.32 -21.16
CA LYS A 390 2.37 23.55 -19.93
C LYS A 390 3.73 22.86 -19.99
N GLY A 391 4.36 22.65 -18.83
CA GLY A 391 5.64 21.98 -18.70
C GLY A 391 6.08 21.80 -17.24
N VAL A 392 7.36 21.55 -17.02
CA VAL A 392 7.96 21.43 -15.69
C VAL A 392 8.84 22.62 -15.41
N LYS A 393 8.51 23.40 -14.38
CA LYS A 393 9.28 24.57 -13.97
C LYS A 393 10.44 24.17 -13.06
N VAL A 394 11.59 24.83 -13.25
CA VAL A 394 12.74 24.76 -12.35
C VAL A 394 12.65 25.89 -11.34
N ASP A 395 12.33 25.58 -10.09
CA ASP A 395 12.15 26.57 -9.02
C ASP A 395 13.48 27.01 -8.40
N ALA A 396 14.43 26.09 -8.30
CA ALA A 396 15.77 26.34 -7.77
C ALA A 396 16.77 25.34 -8.32
N VAL A 397 18.04 25.75 -8.41
CA VAL A 397 19.18 24.90 -8.71
C VAL A 397 20.29 25.21 -7.71
N ALA A 398 20.75 24.20 -6.99
CA ALA A 398 21.83 24.33 -6.02
C ALA A 398 23.20 24.39 -6.71
N LYS A 399 24.11 25.18 -6.15
CA LYS A 399 25.48 25.32 -6.67
C LYS A 399 26.28 24.03 -6.53
N SER A 400 27.20 23.80 -7.46
CA SER A 400 28.11 22.64 -7.50
C SER A 400 27.38 21.30 -7.54
N THR A 401 26.21 21.25 -8.18
CA THR A 401 25.41 20.03 -8.33
C THR A 401 25.33 19.56 -9.79
N PRO A 402 25.04 18.27 -10.05
CA PRO A 402 24.84 17.78 -11.41
C PRO A 402 23.84 18.61 -12.22
N ALA A 403 22.73 19.04 -11.60
CA ALA A 403 21.74 19.90 -12.27
C ALA A 403 22.32 21.23 -12.77
N GLU A 404 23.19 21.87 -11.98
CA GLU A 404 23.89 23.09 -12.43
C GLU A 404 24.90 22.78 -13.53
N GLN A 405 25.62 21.66 -13.43
CA GLN A 405 26.65 21.25 -14.40
C GLN A 405 26.07 20.91 -15.79
N ILE A 406 24.88 20.32 -15.86
CA ILE A 406 24.17 20.12 -17.13
C ILE A 406 23.59 21.43 -17.70
N GLY A 407 23.71 22.54 -16.96
CA GLY A 407 23.30 23.86 -17.38
C GLY A 407 21.86 24.21 -17.07
N LEU A 408 21.18 23.53 -16.13
CA LEU A 408 19.81 23.86 -15.70
C LEU A 408 19.83 25.12 -14.82
N HIS A 409 18.94 26.07 -15.05
CA HIS A 409 18.85 27.32 -14.28
C HIS A 409 17.46 27.50 -13.66
N LYS A 410 17.39 28.35 -12.63
CA LYS A 410 16.12 28.82 -12.09
C LYS A 410 15.27 29.50 -13.18
N ASP A 411 13.98 29.26 -13.14
CA ASP A 411 12.94 29.76 -14.06
C ASP A 411 12.97 29.17 -15.48
N ASP A 412 13.81 28.16 -15.71
CA ASP A 412 13.68 27.29 -16.86
C ASP A 412 12.34 26.54 -16.83
N VAL A 413 11.78 26.26 -18.02
CA VAL A 413 10.61 25.39 -18.16
C VAL A 413 10.94 24.25 -19.14
N ILE A 414 10.95 23.01 -18.64
CA ILE A 414 11.14 21.81 -19.46
C ILE A 414 9.79 21.51 -20.13
N ILE A 415 9.77 21.58 -21.46
CA ILE A 415 8.56 21.37 -22.29
C ILE A 415 8.61 20.07 -23.08
N GLY A 416 9.73 19.34 -23.02
CA GLY A 416 9.87 18.08 -23.72
C GLY A 416 11.11 17.29 -23.34
N ILE A 417 11.13 16.02 -23.74
CA ILE A 417 12.25 15.10 -23.58
C ILE A 417 12.33 14.21 -24.83
N ASN A 418 13.50 14.11 -25.46
CA ASN A 418 13.72 13.28 -26.64
C ASN A 418 12.68 13.50 -27.76
N ARG A 419 12.28 14.76 -27.98
CA ARG A 419 11.23 15.21 -28.93
C ARG A 419 9.79 14.88 -28.54
N ASN A 420 9.56 14.20 -27.41
CA ASN A 420 8.23 14.02 -26.86
C ASN A 420 7.84 15.23 -26.00
N PRO A 421 6.66 15.82 -26.18
CA PRO A 421 6.15 16.89 -25.31
C PRO A 421 6.00 16.42 -23.88
N ILE A 422 6.26 17.32 -22.92
CA ILE A 422 6.10 17.10 -21.49
C ILE A 422 5.29 18.26 -20.93
N HIS A 423 4.16 17.96 -20.29
CA HIS A 423 3.21 18.95 -19.79
C HIS A 423 3.22 19.08 -18.26
N ASN A 424 3.86 18.15 -17.55
CA ASN A 424 3.90 18.09 -16.10
C ASN A 424 5.03 17.16 -15.63
N LEU A 425 5.29 17.14 -14.33
CA LEU A 425 6.37 16.40 -13.70
C LEU A 425 6.16 14.89 -13.76
N ALA A 426 4.90 14.44 -13.76
CA ALA A 426 4.58 13.02 -13.90
C ALA A 426 4.99 12.49 -15.29
N GLU A 427 4.71 13.25 -16.36
CA GLU A 427 5.16 12.92 -17.70
C GLU A 427 6.70 12.94 -17.81
N LEU A 428 7.36 13.92 -17.18
CA LEU A 428 8.82 13.98 -17.15
C LEU A 428 9.40 12.75 -16.45
N ARG A 429 8.84 12.38 -15.29
CA ARG A 429 9.23 11.20 -14.52
C ARG A 429 9.08 9.93 -15.35
N LYS A 430 7.90 9.70 -15.91
CA LYS A 430 7.60 8.53 -16.73
C LYS A 430 8.56 8.39 -17.91
N ALA A 431 8.92 9.50 -18.54
CA ALA A 431 9.86 9.50 -19.66
C ALA A 431 11.30 9.17 -19.22
N LEU A 432 11.70 9.54 -18.00
CA LEU A 432 13.02 9.23 -17.43
C LEU A 432 13.08 7.80 -16.87
N GLU A 433 11.97 7.27 -16.33
CA GLU A 433 11.86 5.89 -15.84
C GLU A 433 12.08 4.84 -16.93
N ALA A 434 11.76 5.18 -18.19
CA ALA A 434 12.07 4.35 -19.35
C ALA A 434 13.58 4.16 -19.60
N LYS A 435 14.45 4.84 -18.82
CA LYS A 435 15.92 4.81 -18.90
C LYS A 435 16.44 4.85 -20.34
N PRO A 436 16.04 5.86 -21.16
CA PRO A 436 16.49 5.93 -22.53
C PRO A 436 18.01 6.11 -22.59
N PRO A 437 18.69 5.57 -23.61
CA PRO A 437 20.16 5.58 -23.71
C PRO A 437 20.75 6.99 -23.86
N LEU A 438 19.93 7.97 -24.24
CA LEU A 438 20.25 9.38 -24.26
C LEU A 438 19.03 10.16 -23.81
N VAL A 439 19.24 11.16 -22.95
CA VAL A 439 18.19 12.09 -22.53
C VAL A 439 18.54 13.50 -23.03
N ALA A 440 17.67 14.06 -23.86
CA ALA A 440 17.73 15.43 -24.34
C ALA A 440 16.49 16.18 -23.84
N LEU A 441 16.66 17.02 -22.83
CA LEU A 441 15.60 17.88 -22.31
C LEU A 441 15.44 19.08 -23.23
N ASN A 442 14.22 19.32 -23.72
CA ASN A 442 13.85 20.56 -24.37
C ASN A 442 13.41 21.56 -23.29
N VAL A 443 14.19 22.61 -23.11
CA VAL A 443 14.02 23.62 -22.08
C VAL A 443 13.76 24.97 -22.75
N VAL A 444 12.79 25.72 -22.23
CA VAL A 444 12.59 27.11 -22.60
C VAL A 444 13.15 28.01 -21.51
N ARG A 445 14.11 28.85 -21.91
CA ARG A 445 14.78 29.83 -21.06
C ARG A 445 14.66 31.20 -21.69
N ALA A 446 14.13 32.17 -20.94
CA ALA A 446 13.96 33.55 -21.40
C ALA A 446 13.24 33.69 -22.76
N GLY A 447 12.38 32.72 -23.13
CA GLY A 447 11.64 32.69 -24.39
C GLY A 447 12.34 31.94 -25.53
N GLU A 448 13.56 31.45 -25.34
CA GLU A 448 14.27 30.63 -26.32
C GLU A 448 14.22 29.15 -25.93
N SER A 449 14.03 28.28 -26.93
CA SER A 449 14.06 26.82 -26.76
C SER A 449 15.49 26.31 -26.99
N ILE A 450 16.01 25.60 -26.00
CA ILE A 450 17.34 24.99 -25.98
C ILE A 450 17.25 23.52 -25.61
N TYR A 451 18.28 22.75 -25.93
CA TYR A 451 18.40 21.36 -25.50
C TYR A 451 19.52 21.18 -24.49
N LEU A 452 19.22 20.54 -23.37
CA LEU A 452 20.20 20.09 -22.38
C LEU A 452 20.33 18.56 -22.47
N LEU A 453 21.57 18.07 -22.57
CA LEU A 453 21.84 16.64 -22.65
C LEU A 453 22.23 16.12 -21.28
N LEU A 454 21.52 15.11 -20.80
CA LEU A 454 21.88 14.36 -19.60
C LEU A 454 22.71 13.16 -20.07
N ARG A 455 23.91 13.02 -19.49
CA ARG A 455 24.84 11.92 -19.74
C ARG A 455 25.00 11.07 -18.50
#